data_AF-A0A7X6ZFU8-F1
#
_entry.id   AF-A0A7X6ZFU8-F1
#
_cell.length_a   1.000
_cell.length_b   1.000
_cell.length_c   1.000
_cell.angle_alpha   90.00
_cell.angle_beta   90.00
_cell.angle_gamma   90.00
#
_symmetry.space_group_name_H-M   'P 1'
#
loop_
_entity.id
_entity.type
_entity.pdbx_description
1 polymer ?
#
loop_
_entity_poly.entity_id
_entity_poly.type
_entity_poly.pdbx_seq_one_letter_code
_entity_poly.pdbx_strand_id
1 'polypeptide(L)'
;MGEIAKEILLAFAERTNDKGIERIRGFNTFQALDRIVIEDISVTPLLVDHSAFDAYMFLIEGDGKRILHTGDFRVHGFRGKAVFPTIRKYVGTVDLLITEGTALSRDSDTLLEEAELQTLANHVLSENKYVFVLCASTNIDRIAAFYHATPRGKYFICDEYQKRILDIVTKHAKDKTPLYNFQKVLTYGSNLDERLRERGFCMLVRCSEYFDRIMRQYPDATFLFSMWEGYRKGKNRSKSISDFTANFDFQPFHTSGHASTAVIQAVCETVKPRIGVIPIHSDAPKGMDALGLDCQIIYLADGQELSLS
;
A
#
# COMPACT_ATOMS: atom_id res chain seq x y z
N MET A 1 -4.25 -11.27 -12.10
CA MET A 1 -4.22 -10.24 -11.03
C MET A 1 -5.34 -10.56 -10.03
N GLY A 2 -5.25 -10.11 -8.78
CA GLY A 2 -6.40 -10.22 -7.88
C GLY A 2 -7.64 -9.51 -8.42
N GLU A 3 -8.82 -10.03 -8.11
CA GLU A 3 -10.11 -9.51 -8.60
C GLU A 3 -10.35 -8.05 -8.18
N ILE A 4 -10.01 -7.72 -6.95
CA ILE A 4 -10.27 -6.40 -6.37
C ILE A 4 -9.24 -5.40 -6.91
N ALA A 5 -7.98 -5.82 -7.04
CA ALA A 5 -6.94 -5.03 -7.70
C ALA A 5 -7.33 -4.68 -9.14
N LYS A 6 -7.94 -5.62 -9.88
CA LYS A 6 -8.43 -5.37 -11.25
C LYS A 6 -9.55 -4.32 -11.26
N GLU A 7 -10.54 -4.42 -10.37
CA GLU A 7 -11.62 -3.42 -10.28
C GLU A 7 -11.08 -2.01 -9.94
N ILE A 8 -10.14 -1.90 -9.01
CA ILE A 8 -9.49 -0.63 -8.64
C ILE A 8 -8.69 -0.07 -9.82
N LEU A 9 -7.93 -0.92 -10.52
CA LEU A 9 -7.16 -0.51 -11.69
C LEU A 9 -8.07 -0.03 -12.83
N LEU A 10 -9.21 -0.69 -13.06
CA LEU A 10 -10.21 -0.23 -14.03
C LEU A 10 -10.79 1.14 -13.65
N ALA A 11 -11.11 1.35 -12.37
CA ALA A 11 -11.59 2.65 -11.90
C ALA A 11 -10.56 3.78 -12.13
N PHE A 12 -9.26 3.47 -11.96
CA PHE A 12 -8.18 4.41 -12.27
C PHE A 12 -8.05 4.66 -13.77
N ALA A 13 -8.02 3.60 -14.59
CA ALA A 13 -7.90 3.69 -16.04
C ALA A 13 -9.04 4.49 -16.68
N GLU A 14 -10.28 4.31 -16.19
CA GLU A 14 -11.44 5.09 -16.65
C GLU A 14 -11.29 6.58 -16.28
N ARG A 15 -10.77 6.89 -15.09
CA ARG A 15 -10.52 8.28 -14.68
C ARG A 15 -9.45 8.95 -15.54
N THR A 16 -8.39 8.23 -15.91
CA THR A 16 -7.25 8.78 -16.66
C THR A 16 -7.43 8.71 -18.17
N ASN A 17 -8.56 8.18 -18.66
CA ASN A 17 -8.78 7.87 -20.09
C ASN A 17 -7.63 7.02 -20.67
N ASP A 18 -7.21 6.01 -19.92
CA ASP A 18 -6.09 5.15 -20.29
C ASP A 18 -6.42 4.33 -21.55
N LYS A 19 -5.55 4.42 -22.56
CA LYS A 19 -5.70 3.68 -23.84
C LYS A 19 -5.58 2.16 -23.67
N GLY A 20 -5.04 1.69 -22.54
CA GLY A 20 -4.87 0.30 -22.19
C GLY A 20 -6.08 -0.34 -21.48
N ILE A 21 -7.18 0.41 -21.26
CA ILE A 21 -8.33 -0.08 -20.48
C ILE A 21 -8.88 -1.43 -20.96
N GLU A 22 -8.97 -1.65 -22.28
CA GLU A 22 -9.47 -2.92 -22.83
C GLU A 22 -8.54 -4.10 -22.55
N ARG A 23 -7.23 -3.86 -22.45
CA ARG A 23 -6.28 -4.90 -22.01
C ARG A 23 -6.53 -5.28 -20.55
N ILE A 24 -6.77 -4.28 -19.70
CA ILE A 24 -7.09 -4.49 -18.28
C ILE A 24 -8.38 -5.30 -18.14
N ARG A 25 -9.41 -5.02 -18.96
CA ARG A 25 -10.65 -5.82 -18.98
C ARG A 25 -10.38 -7.30 -19.30
N GLY A 26 -9.44 -7.56 -20.21
CA GLY A 26 -9.02 -8.92 -20.58
C GLY A 26 -8.16 -9.66 -19.56
N PHE A 27 -7.75 -9.05 -18.44
CA PHE A 27 -6.92 -9.74 -17.44
C PHE A 27 -7.69 -10.88 -16.77
N ASN A 28 -7.09 -12.07 -16.74
CA ASN A 28 -7.56 -13.16 -15.91
C ASN A 28 -7.34 -12.83 -14.43
N THR A 29 -8.36 -13.11 -13.61
CA THR A 29 -8.32 -12.91 -12.17
C THR A 29 -8.00 -14.21 -11.44
N PHE A 30 -7.48 -14.08 -10.23
CA PHE A 30 -7.25 -15.21 -9.32
C PHE A 30 -7.64 -14.81 -7.89
N GLN A 31 -7.88 -15.80 -7.03
CA GLN A 31 -8.03 -15.58 -5.60
C GLN A 31 -6.89 -16.22 -4.81
N ALA A 32 -6.74 -15.83 -3.56
CA ALA A 32 -5.71 -16.37 -2.67
C ALA A 32 -5.85 -17.91 -2.58
N LEU A 33 -4.71 -18.59 -2.64
CA LEU A 33 -4.56 -20.06 -2.59
C LEU A 33 -5.08 -20.82 -3.83
N ASP A 34 -5.72 -20.15 -4.79
CA ASP A 34 -6.12 -20.79 -6.04
C ASP A 34 -4.89 -20.98 -6.93
N ARG A 35 -4.43 -22.23 -7.02
CA ARG A 35 -3.25 -22.61 -7.81
C ARG A 35 -3.50 -22.42 -9.30
N ILE A 36 -2.67 -21.60 -9.93
CA ILE A 36 -2.64 -21.36 -11.37
C ILE A 36 -1.62 -22.31 -11.98
N VAL A 37 -2.02 -23.12 -12.97
CA VAL A 37 -1.12 -24.05 -13.66
C VAL A 37 -0.87 -23.53 -15.07
N ILE A 38 0.41 -23.39 -15.41
CA ILE A 38 0.90 -22.99 -16.73
C ILE A 38 1.90 -24.06 -17.15
N GLU A 39 1.44 -25.00 -17.96
CA GLU A 39 2.23 -26.17 -18.37
C GLU A 39 2.76 -26.96 -17.15
N ASP A 40 4.08 -27.03 -16.98
CA ASP A 40 4.79 -27.71 -15.90
C ASP A 40 5.02 -26.81 -14.66
N ILE A 41 4.68 -25.54 -14.76
CA ILE A 41 4.81 -24.56 -13.69
C ILE A 41 3.46 -24.37 -13.00
N SER A 42 3.51 -24.22 -11.69
CA SER A 42 2.36 -23.82 -10.90
C SER A 42 2.66 -22.63 -10.00
N VAL A 43 1.68 -21.75 -9.88
CA VAL A 43 1.80 -20.49 -9.15
C VAL A 43 0.66 -20.40 -8.16
N THR A 44 0.99 -20.36 -6.87
CA THR A 44 0.03 -20.23 -5.77
C THR A 44 0.12 -18.82 -5.19
N PRO A 45 -0.91 -17.97 -5.36
CA PRO A 45 -0.96 -16.62 -4.79
C PRO A 45 -1.25 -16.68 -3.29
N LEU A 46 -0.46 -15.97 -2.49
CA LEU A 46 -0.58 -15.88 -1.03
C LEU A 46 -0.84 -14.43 -0.65
N LEU A 47 -2.03 -14.17 -0.11
CA LEU A 47 -2.44 -12.81 0.23
C LEU A 47 -1.54 -12.24 1.34
N VAL A 48 -1.00 -11.05 1.14
CA VAL A 48 -0.11 -10.38 2.10
C VAL A 48 -0.59 -8.99 2.49
N ASP A 49 0.08 -8.43 3.49
CA ASP A 49 -0.08 -7.05 3.91
C ASP A 49 0.84 -6.16 3.07
N HIS A 50 0.24 -5.12 2.47
CA HIS A 50 0.92 -4.07 1.74
C HIS A 50 0.01 -2.84 1.68
N SER A 51 0.56 -1.69 1.29
CA SER A 51 -0.23 -0.46 1.15
C SER A 51 -1.31 -0.58 0.07
N ALA A 52 -1.04 -1.33 -1.01
CA ALA A 52 -2.05 -1.64 -2.03
C ALA A 52 -2.95 -2.79 -1.58
N PHE A 53 -4.26 -2.60 -1.72
CA PHE A 53 -5.24 -3.64 -1.43
C PHE A 53 -5.10 -4.80 -2.42
N ASP A 54 -5.34 -6.03 -1.96
CA ASP A 54 -5.27 -7.24 -2.80
C ASP A 54 -3.84 -7.55 -3.32
N ALA A 55 -2.84 -7.37 -2.45
CA ALA A 55 -1.43 -7.70 -2.69
C ALA A 55 -1.10 -9.17 -2.36
N TYR A 56 -0.17 -9.77 -3.11
CA TYR A 56 0.17 -11.19 -3.05
C TYR A 56 1.68 -11.45 -3.12
N MET A 57 2.15 -12.41 -2.32
CA MET A 57 3.33 -13.21 -2.64
C MET A 57 2.93 -14.35 -3.58
N PHE A 58 3.89 -14.90 -4.32
CA PHE A 58 3.67 -16.06 -5.17
C PHE A 58 4.62 -17.19 -4.81
N LEU A 59 4.07 -18.34 -4.46
CA LEU A 59 4.80 -19.59 -4.41
C LEU A 59 4.77 -20.22 -5.80
N ILE A 60 5.94 -20.32 -6.44
CA ILE A 60 6.13 -20.87 -7.78
C ILE A 60 6.77 -22.24 -7.63
N GLU A 61 6.18 -23.27 -8.22
CA GLU A 61 6.67 -24.65 -8.15
C GLU A 61 6.71 -25.24 -9.55
N GLY A 62 7.84 -25.83 -9.93
CA GLY A 62 8.10 -26.45 -11.24
C GLY A 62 9.42 -27.22 -11.22
N ASP A 63 9.50 -28.31 -11.97
CA ASP A 63 10.68 -29.20 -12.04
C ASP A 63 11.27 -29.59 -10.65
N GLY A 64 10.39 -29.86 -9.68
CA GLY A 64 10.78 -30.20 -8.31
C GLY A 64 11.38 -29.05 -7.49
N LYS A 65 11.47 -27.84 -8.04
CA LYS A 65 11.93 -26.62 -7.35
C LYS A 65 10.75 -25.83 -6.80
N ARG A 66 11.01 -25.11 -5.71
CA ARG A 66 10.05 -24.22 -5.04
C ARG A 66 10.69 -22.83 -4.88
N ILE A 67 10.04 -21.81 -5.40
CA ILE A 67 10.50 -20.42 -5.36
C ILE A 67 9.43 -19.57 -4.69
N LEU A 68 9.79 -18.80 -3.67
CA LEU A 68 8.90 -17.77 -3.13
C LEU A 68 9.29 -16.42 -3.73
N HIS A 69 8.36 -15.76 -4.42
CA HIS A 69 8.50 -14.37 -4.84
C HIS A 69 7.63 -13.49 -3.92
N THR A 70 8.26 -12.60 -3.15
CA THR A 70 7.51 -11.82 -2.15
C THR A 70 6.62 -10.75 -2.79
N GLY A 71 7.05 -10.19 -3.92
CA GLY A 71 6.55 -8.89 -4.34
C GLY A 71 6.86 -7.83 -3.29
N ASP A 72 6.12 -6.74 -3.29
CA ASP A 72 6.16 -5.75 -2.21
C ASP A 72 5.20 -6.17 -1.08
N PHE A 73 5.68 -6.15 0.16
CA PHE A 73 4.96 -6.53 1.35
C PHE A 73 5.40 -5.71 2.55
N ARG A 74 4.65 -5.83 3.65
CA ARG A 74 5.03 -5.33 4.97
C ARG A 74 4.38 -6.19 6.04
N VAL A 75 4.67 -5.91 7.31
CA VAL A 75 3.99 -6.58 8.45
C VAL A 75 3.46 -5.62 9.51
N HIS A 76 3.58 -4.31 9.28
CA HIS A 76 3.14 -3.25 10.19
C HIS A 76 1.85 -2.55 9.73
N GLY A 77 1.16 -3.10 8.72
CA GLY A 77 -0.21 -2.75 8.38
C GLY A 77 -1.22 -3.61 9.15
N PHE A 78 -2.52 -3.39 8.90
CA PHE A 78 -3.58 -4.07 9.66
C PHE A 78 -3.63 -5.58 9.43
N ARG A 79 -3.02 -6.06 8.33
CA ARG A 79 -3.02 -7.47 7.92
C ARG A 79 -1.69 -8.17 8.23
N GLY A 80 -0.70 -7.44 8.76
CA GLY A 80 0.67 -7.93 8.93
C GLY A 80 0.82 -9.15 9.82
N LYS A 81 -0.03 -9.27 10.86
CA LYS A 81 -0.04 -10.43 11.77
C LYS A 81 -0.32 -11.76 11.05
N ALA A 82 -0.95 -11.73 9.88
CA ALA A 82 -1.28 -12.92 9.11
C ALA A 82 -0.15 -13.38 8.16
N VAL A 83 0.85 -12.53 7.87
CA VAL A 83 1.90 -12.81 6.88
C VAL A 83 2.72 -14.04 7.27
N PHE A 84 3.38 -14.03 8.44
CA PHE A 84 4.19 -15.16 8.88
C PHE A 84 3.42 -16.47 9.12
N PRO A 85 2.21 -16.46 9.73
CA PRO A 85 1.36 -17.66 9.78
C PRO A 85 1.04 -18.24 8.39
N THR A 86 0.78 -17.37 7.39
CA THR A 86 0.50 -17.80 6.01
C THR A 86 1.73 -18.43 5.38
N ILE A 87 2.91 -17.80 5.51
CA ILE A 87 4.18 -18.35 5.01
C ILE A 87 4.46 -19.71 5.65
N ARG A 88 4.35 -19.83 6.98
CA ARG A 88 4.60 -21.10 7.67
C ARG A 88 3.62 -22.21 7.26
N LYS A 89 2.36 -21.86 7.02
CA LYS A 89 1.31 -22.83 6.69
C LYS A 89 1.40 -23.33 5.24
N TYR A 90 1.66 -22.44 4.29
CA TYR A 90 1.51 -22.75 2.87
C TYR A 90 2.84 -22.79 2.10
N VAL A 91 3.89 -22.14 2.58
CA VAL A 91 5.20 -22.11 1.91
C VAL A 91 6.12 -23.17 2.50
N GLY A 92 6.46 -23.07 3.78
CA GLY A 92 7.51 -23.89 4.38
C GLY A 92 8.88 -23.59 3.76
N THR A 93 9.72 -24.61 3.58
CA THR A 93 11.07 -24.45 3.00
C THR A 93 11.03 -24.30 1.47
N VAL A 94 11.81 -23.36 0.94
CA VAL A 94 11.95 -23.11 -0.50
C VAL A 94 13.38 -23.35 -0.97
N ASP A 95 13.57 -23.50 -2.27
CA ASP A 95 14.90 -23.56 -2.87
C ASP A 95 15.44 -22.14 -3.10
N LEU A 96 14.60 -21.22 -3.58
CA LEU A 96 14.98 -19.84 -3.85
C LEU A 96 13.97 -18.85 -3.27
N LEU A 97 14.47 -17.77 -2.66
CA LEU A 97 13.65 -16.63 -2.25
C LEU A 97 13.98 -15.42 -3.13
N ILE A 98 12.97 -14.84 -3.78
CA ILE A 98 13.08 -13.54 -4.45
C ILE A 98 12.31 -12.54 -3.60
N THR A 99 13.03 -11.57 -3.02
CA THR A 99 12.44 -10.63 -2.07
C THR A 99 12.66 -9.17 -2.46
N GLU A 100 11.70 -8.31 -2.14
CA GLU A 100 11.94 -6.86 -2.22
C GLU A 100 13.11 -6.43 -1.33
N GLY A 101 13.70 -5.30 -1.69
CA GLY A 101 14.84 -4.71 -0.99
C GLY A 101 14.75 -3.19 -0.88
N THR A 102 13.54 -2.61 -0.95
CA THR A 102 13.36 -1.15 -0.94
C THR A 102 13.89 -0.49 0.34
N ALA A 103 13.87 -1.22 1.46
CA ALA A 103 14.45 -0.76 2.73
C ALA A 103 15.97 -0.97 2.86
N LEU A 104 16.62 -1.71 1.96
CA LEU A 104 18.07 -1.97 2.04
C LEU A 104 18.92 -0.72 1.79
N SER A 105 18.35 0.31 1.15
CA SER A 105 19.01 1.59 0.89
C SER A 105 18.71 2.68 1.92
N ARG A 106 17.89 2.37 2.93
CA ARG A 106 17.39 3.35 3.91
C ARG A 106 17.94 3.02 5.30
N ASP A 107 18.63 3.98 5.91
CA ASP A 107 18.88 3.93 7.35
C ASP A 107 17.54 3.83 8.08
N SER A 108 17.53 3.06 9.17
CA SER A 108 16.36 2.62 9.91
C SER A 108 15.37 3.75 10.26
N ASP A 109 14.49 4.10 9.32
CA ASP A 109 13.32 4.91 9.63
C ASP A 109 12.50 4.11 10.64
N THR A 110 12.18 4.74 11.77
CA THR A 110 11.33 4.16 12.80
C THR A 110 9.98 3.84 12.15
N LEU A 111 9.74 2.55 11.88
CA LEU A 111 8.50 2.11 11.27
C LEU A 111 7.40 2.18 12.31
N LEU A 112 6.61 3.26 12.25
CA LEU A 112 5.35 3.29 12.97
C LEU A 112 4.39 2.28 12.35
N GLU A 113 3.67 1.54 13.19
CA GLU A 113 2.57 0.71 12.76
C GLU A 113 1.40 1.58 12.26
N GLU A 114 0.59 1.07 11.32
CA GLU A 114 -0.62 1.79 10.89
C GLU A 114 -1.61 2.02 12.06
N ALA A 115 -1.57 1.16 13.10
CA ALA A 115 -2.34 1.34 14.33
C ALA A 115 -1.86 2.54 15.18
N GLU A 116 -0.55 2.76 15.24
CA GLU A 116 0.03 3.93 15.92
C GLU A 116 -0.32 5.21 15.17
N LEU A 117 -0.25 5.18 13.83
CA LEU A 117 -0.72 6.29 13.01
C LEU A 117 -2.22 6.53 13.13
N GLN A 118 -3.04 5.49 13.27
CA GLN A 118 -4.46 5.66 13.59
C GLN A 118 -4.63 6.38 14.92
N THR A 119 -3.81 6.08 15.92
CA THR A 119 -3.82 6.78 17.22
C THR A 119 -3.44 8.25 17.08
N LEU A 120 -2.41 8.56 16.28
CA LEU A 120 -2.03 9.94 15.96
C LEU A 120 -3.14 10.66 15.18
N ALA A 121 -3.78 9.99 14.22
CA ALA A 121 -4.90 10.52 13.46
C ALA A 121 -6.08 10.84 14.39
N ASN A 122 -6.38 9.98 15.36
CA ASN A 122 -7.42 10.23 16.37
C ASN A 122 -7.15 11.54 17.12
N HIS A 123 -5.91 11.73 17.58
CA HIS A 123 -5.51 12.94 18.30
C HIS A 123 -5.69 14.19 17.41
N VAL A 124 -5.07 14.19 16.22
CA VAL A 124 -5.16 15.32 15.28
C VAL A 124 -6.62 15.63 14.92
N LEU A 125 -7.43 14.61 14.61
CA LEU A 125 -8.83 14.79 14.24
C LEU A 125 -9.72 15.18 15.42
N SER A 126 -9.33 14.89 16.66
CA SER A 126 -10.06 15.34 17.85
C SER A 126 -9.85 16.82 18.13
N GLU A 127 -8.61 17.30 18.00
CA GLU A 127 -8.23 18.68 18.32
C GLU A 127 -8.55 19.67 17.20
N ASN A 128 -8.60 19.20 15.95
CA ASN A 128 -8.76 20.07 14.78
C ASN A 128 -10.13 19.91 14.14
N LYS A 129 -10.83 21.04 13.91
CA LYS A 129 -12.18 21.01 13.34
C LYS A 129 -12.19 20.60 11.86
N TYR A 130 -11.21 21.07 11.08
CA TYR A 130 -11.09 20.81 9.65
C TYR A 130 -9.73 20.20 9.37
N VAL A 131 -9.70 19.00 8.79
CA VAL A 131 -8.46 18.31 8.43
C VAL A 131 -8.52 17.88 6.99
N PHE A 132 -7.52 18.28 6.20
CA PHE A 132 -7.30 17.80 4.84
C PHE A 132 -6.13 16.83 4.83
N VAL A 133 -6.30 15.72 4.12
CA VAL A 133 -5.30 14.65 4.03
C VAL A 133 -4.95 14.41 2.57
N LEU A 134 -3.70 14.65 2.20
CA LEU A 134 -3.16 14.26 0.92
C LEU A 134 -2.50 12.88 1.07
N CYS A 135 -3.14 11.82 0.56
CA CYS A 135 -2.64 10.45 0.62
C CYS A 135 -2.75 9.73 -0.74
N ALA A 136 -1.99 8.65 -0.90
CA ALA A 136 -2.15 7.76 -2.05
C ALA A 136 -3.54 7.09 -2.01
N SER A 137 -4.23 7.06 -3.15
CA SER A 137 -5.64 6.62 -3.23
C SER A 137 -5.85 5.13 -3.10
N THR A 138 -4.79 4.39 -3.40
CA THR A 138 -4.70 2.95 -3.27
C THR A 138 -4.20 2.52 -1.89
N ASN A 139 -3.77 3.46 -1.03
CA ASN A 139 -3.40 3.15 0.35
C ASN A 139 -4.66 3.05 1.22
N ILE A 140 -5.37 1.94 1.05
CA ILE A 140 -6.67 1.70 1.69
C ILE A 140 -6.54 1.57 3.21
N ASP A 141 -5.44 1.00 3.70
CA ASP A 141 -5.16 0.93 5.14
C ASP A 141 -5.05 2.32 5.76
N ARG A 142 -4.32 3.24 5.13
CA ARG A 142 -4.22 4.61 5.60
C ARG A 142 -5.56 5.33 5.60
N ILE A 143 -6.36 5.12 4.56
CA ILE A 143 -7.69 5.70 4.46
C ILE A 143 -8.61 5.12 5.55
N ALA A 144 -8.52 3.81 5.83
CA ALA A 144 -9.22 3.18 6.95
C ALA A 144 -8.82 3.80 8.29
N ALA A 145 -7.52 4.03 8.53
CA ALA A 145 -7.04 4.68 9.74
C ALA A 145 -7.70 6.05 9.94
N PHE A 146 -7.68 6.93 8.92
CA PHE A 146 -8.33 8.25 9.02
C PHE A 146 -9.86 8.17 9.12
N TYR A 147 -10.49 7.26 8.39
CA TYR A 147 -11.95 7.07 8.42
C TYR A 147 -12.43 6.66 9.81
N HIS A 148 -11.78 5.67 10.44
CA HIS A 148 -12.12 5.22 11.79
C HIS A 148 -11.65 6.20 12.86
N ALA A 149 -10.62 7.00 12.60
CA ALA A 149 -10.18 8.05 13.50
C ALA A 149 -11.06 9.31 13.46
N THR A 150 -11.95 9.44 12.49
CA THR A 150 -12.85 10.59 12.39
C THR A 150 -13.90 10.55 13.51
N PRO A 151 -13.91 11.54 14.42
CA PRO A 151 -14.83 11.55 15.56
C PRO A 151 -16.29 11.52 15.14
N ARG A 152 -17.13 10.87 15.96
CA ARG A 152 -18.59 10.92 15.78
C ARG A 152 -19.05 12.38 15.78
N GLY A 153 -19.89 12.74 14.81
CA GLY A 153 -20.36 14.10 14.61
C GLY A 153 -19.62 14.84 13.50
N LYS A 154 -18.35 14.52 13.23
CA LYS A 154 -17.61 15.00 12.05
C LYS A 154 -17.89 14.13 10.83
N TYR A 155 -17.62 14.69 9.65
CA TYR A 155 -17.76 13.98 8.37
C TYR A 155 -16.42 13.46 7.86
N PHE A 156 -16.42 12.26 7.26
CA PHE A 156 -15.31 11.78 6.44
C PHE A 156 -15.68 11.94 4.96
N ILE A 157 -14.86 12.66 4.19
CA ILE A 157 -15.24 13.17 2.86
C ILE A 157 -14.14 12.89 1.84
N CYS A 158 -14.53 12.59 0.61
CA CYS A 158 -13.61 12.44 -0.52
C CYS A 158 -14.23 12.89 -1.86
N ASP A 159 -13.48 12.74 -2.97
CA ASP A 159 -14.02 12.91 -4.32
C ASP A 159 -14.73 11.65 -4.82
N GLU A 160 -15.49 11.77 -5.92
CA GLU A 160 -16.22 10.65 -6.54
C GLU A 160 -15.32 9.46 -6.88
N TYR A 161 -14.11 9.74 -7.34
CA TYR A 161 -13.15 8.70 -7.66
C TYR A 161 -12.70 7.92 -6.43
N GLN A 162 -12.34 8.61 -5.34
CA GLN A 162 -11.99 7.92 -4.11
C GLN A 162 -13.19 7.17 -3.54
N LYS A 163 -14.40 7.75 -3.62
CA LYS A 163 -15.65 7.09 -3.23
C LYS A 163 -15.83 5.76 -3.98
N ARG A 164 -15.64 5.78 -5.30
CA ARG A 164 -15.70 4.57 -6.14
C ARG A 164 -14.71 3.49 -5.70
N ILE A 165 -13.46 3.84 -5.40
CA ILE A 165 -12.47 2.89 -4.87
C ILE A 165 -12.94 2.31 -3.53
N LEU A 166 -13.40 3.16 -2.61
CA LEU A 166 -13.85 2.73 -1.28
C LEU A 166 -15.12 1.87 -1.35
N ASP A 167 -15.99 2.09 -2.33
CA ASP A 167 -17.18 1.26 -2.56
C ASP A 167 -16.81 -0.12 -3.08
N ILE A 168 -15.84 -0.23 -4.01
CA ILE A 168 -15.27 -1.51 -4.47
C ILE A 168 -14.71 -2.28 -3.27
N VAL A 169 -13.87 -1.64 -2.45
CA VAL A 169 -13.29 -2.28 -1.26
C VAL A 169 -14.38 -2.68 -0.27
N THR A 170 -15.34 -1.80 0.02
CA THR A 170 -16.44 -2.07 0.96
C THR A 170 -17.27 -3.27 0.50
N LYS A 171 -17.60 -3.35 -0.79
CA LYS A 171 -18.35 -4.47 -1.39
C LYS A 171 -17.68 -5.81 -1.12
N HIS A 172 -16.36 -5.88 -1.20
CA HIS A 172 -15.59 -7.13 -1.11
C HIS A 172 -15.08 -7.48 0.29
N ALA A 173 -14.97 -6.50 1.19
CA ALA A 173 -14.27 -6.69 2.46
C ALA A 173 -15.13 -6.46 3.72
N LYS A 174 -16.28 -5.75 3.63
CA LYS A 174 -17.09 -5.38 4.81
C LYS A 174 -17.57 -6.59 5.63
N ASP A 175 -17.83 -7.72 4.97
CA ASP A 175 -18.36 -8.93 5.61
C ASP A 175 -17.24 -9.74 6.31
N LYS A 176 -15.98 -9.46 5.96
CA LYS A 176 -14.80 -10.09 6.57
C LYS A 176 -14.25 -9.27 7.73
N THR A 177 -14.35 -7.94 7.66
CA THR A 177 -13.87 -7.04 8.71
C THR A 177 -14.58 -5.67 8.66
N PRO A 178 -14.93 -5.08 9.81
CA PRO A 178 -15.47 -3.71 9.85
C PRO A 178 -14.44 -2.64 9.45
N LEU A 179 -13.14 -2.97 9.46
CA LEU A 179 -12.07 -2.03 9.12
C LEU A 179 -12.25 -1.42 7.72
N TYR A 180 -12.72 -2.21 6.76
CA TYR A 180 -12.91 -1.79 5.38
C TYR A 180 -14.37 -1.48 5.03
N ASN A 181 -15.20 -1.20 6.04
CA ASN A 181 -16.58 -0.76 5.83
C ASN A 181 -16.66 0.77 5.75
N PHE A 182 -16.59 1.32 4.54
CA PHE A 182 -16.62 2.76 4.28
C PHE A 182 -18.02 3.31 4.00
N GLN A 183 -19.10 2.62 4.40
CA GLN A 183 -20.48 3.03 4.06
C GLN A 183 -20.86 4.48 4.43
N LYS A 184 -20.18 5.09 5.42
CA LYS A 184 -20.47 6.45 5.88
C LYS A 184 -19.66 7.55 5.18
N VAL A 185 -18.74 7.21 4.28
CA VAL A 185 -17.98 8.22 3.53
C VAL A 185 -18.91 9.00 2.60
N LEU A 186 -18.77 10.32 2.60
CA LEU A 186 -19.51 11.22 1.73
C LEU A 186 -18.64 11.71 0.58
N THR A 187 -19.26 11.95 -0.56
CA THR A 187 -18.64 12.71 -1.65
C THR A 187 -18.86 14.20 -1.40
N TYR A 188 -17.81 15.00 -1.55
CA TYR A 188 -17.95 16.45 -1.41
C TYR A 188 -18.88 17.03 -2.49
N GLY A 189 -19.79 17.90 -2.06
CA GLY A 189 -20.60 18.76 -2.91
C GLY A 189 -20.94 20.03 -2.14
N SER A 190 -21.10 21.16 -2.85
CA SER A 190 -21.35 22.48 -2.23
C SER A 190 -22.59 22.53 -1.34
N ASN A 191 -23.55 21.64 -1.58
CA ASN A 191 -24.73 21.44 -0.74
C ASN A 191 -24.41 20.95 0.69
N LEU A 192 -23.18 20.51 0.97
CA LEU A 192 -22.73 20.10 2.29
C LEU A 192 -22.06 21.23 3.08
N ASP A 193 -21.67 22.34 2.43
CA ASP A 193 -20.77 23.36 3.00
C ASP A 193 -21.21 23.87 4.38
N GLU A 194 -22.50 24.16 4.55
CA GLU A 194 -23.05 24.60 5.84
C GLU A 194 -22.82 23.57 6.95
N ARG A 195 -23.11 22.29 6.67
CA ARG A 195 -22.93 21.19 7.63
C ARG A 195 -21.46 20.91 7.90
N LEU A 196 -20.60 21.07 6.89
CA LEU A 196 -19.15 20.90 7.04
C LEU A 196 -18.56 21.99 7.93
N ARG A 197 -18.97 23.24 7.75
CA ARG A 197 -18.57 24.37 8.61
C ARG A 197 -19.11 24.24 10.02
N GLU A 198 -20.34 23.76 10.19
CA GLU A 198 -20.93 23.54 11.51
C GLU A 198 -20.16 22.45 12.28
N ARG A 199 -20.02 21.26 11.68
CA ARG A 199 -19.61 20.05 12.40
C ARG A 199 -18.14 19.69 12.27
N GLY A 200 -17.46 20.13 11.21
CA GLY A 200 -16.08 19.74 10.92
C GLY A 200 -15.96 18.44 10.13
N PHE A 201 -14.75 18.16 9.64
CA PHE A 201 -14.49 17.03 8.75
C PHE A 201 -13.04 16.58 8.72
N CYS A 202 -12.85 15.35 8.21
CA CYS A 202 -11.63 14.87 7.59
C CYS A 202 -11.88 14.68 6.09
N MET A 203 -11.11 15.35 5.23
CA MET A 203 -11.28 15.29 3.78
C MET A 203 -10.03 14.77 3.08
N LEU A 204 -10.18 13.72 2.27
CA LEU A 204 -9.14 13.26 1.37
C LEU A 204 -9.04 14.19 0.17
N VAL A 205 -7.83 14.69 -0.11
CA VAL A 205 -7.57 15.66 -1.20
C VAL A 205 -6.56 15.13 -2.20
N ARG A 206 -6.47 15.82 -3.35
CA ARG A 206 -5.56 15.51 -4.46
C ARG A 206 -4.91 16.78 -4.97
N CYS A 207 -3.73 16.64 -5.57
CA CYS A 207 -3.06 17.74 -6.27
C CYS A 207 -3.88 18.17 -7.50
N SER A 208 -4.71 19.20 -7.34
CA SER A 208 -5.55 19.77 -8.41
C SER A 208 -6.08 21.14 -8.01
N GLU A 209 -6.40 21.99 -8.99
CA GLU A 209 -7.03 23.30 -8.76
C GLU A 209 -8.39 23.19 -8.07
N TYR A 210 -9.11 22.08 -8.28
CA TYR A 210 -10.38 21.82 -7.61
C TYR A 210 -10.23 21.77 -6.09
N PHE A 211 -9.28 20.97 -5.59
CA PHE A 211 -9.01 20.87 -4.16
C PHE A 211 -8.32 22.11 -3.60
N ASP A 212 -7.44 22.76 -4.37
CA ASP A 212 -6.83 24.04 -3.97
C ASP A 212 -7.91 25.09 -3.63
N ARG A 213 -8.94 25.23 -4.50
CA ARG A 213 -10.08 26.14 -4.27
C ARG A 213 -10.90 25.78 -3.04
N ILE A 214 -11.11 24.50 -2.74
CA ILE A 214 -11.84 24.06 -1.55
C ILE A 214 -11.02 24.38 -0.29
N MET A 215 -9.74 24.01 -0.30
CA MET A 215 -8.83 24.18 0.84
C MET A 215 -8.66 25.65 1.24
N ARG A 216 -8.61 26.58 0.27
CA ARG A 216 -8.54 28.03 0.54
C ARG A 216 -9.73 28.60 1.32
N GLN A 217 -10.87 27.90 1.34
CA GLN A 217 -12.04 28.32 2.13
C GLN A 217 -11.91 28.01 3.63
N TYR A 218 -10.87 27.28 4.02
CA TYR A 218 -10.59 26.83 5.38
C TYR A 218 -9.12 27.12 5.73
N PRO A 219 -8.74 28.40 5.89
CA PRO A 219 -7.34 28.80 6.15
C PRO A 219 -6.80 28.25 7.48
N ASP A 220 -7.67 28.02 8.47
CA ASP A 220 -7.31 27.48 9.79
C ASP A 220 -7.37 25.94 9.85
N ALA A 221 -7.43 25.26 8.70
CA ALA A 221 -7.44 23.80 8.66
C ALA A 221 -6.05 23.20 8.90
N THR A 222 -6.02 21.96 9.39
CA THR A 222 -4.81 21.15 9.43
C THR A 222 -4.62 20.45 8.09
N PHE A 223 -3.41 20.52 7.54
CA PHE A 223 -3.06 19.85 6.29
C PHE A 223 -2.06 18.72 6.57
N LEU A 224 -2.44 17.48 6.27
CA LEU A 224 -1.60 16.30 6.50
C LEU A 224 -1.08 15.75 5.17
N PHE A 225 0.24 15.57 5.09
CA PHE A 225 0.93 14.94 3.97
C PHE A 225 1.22 13.48 4.31
N SER A 226 0.34 12.61 3.85
CA SER A 226 0.39 11.18 4.13
C SER A 226 0.96 10.37 2.96
N MET A 227 2.07 10.86 2.42
CA MET A 227 2.87 10.21 1.36
C MET A 227 4.36 10.33 1.71
N TRP A 228 5.23 9.69 0.92
CA TRP A 228 6.67 9.74 1.15
C TRP A 228 7.22 11.16 0.91
N GLU A 229 8.00 11.69 1.87
CA GLU A 229 8.54 13.06 1.82
C GLU A 229 9.48 13.28 0.61
N GLY A 230 10.08 12.21 0.08
CA GLY A 230 10.86 12.22 -1.16
C GLY A 230 10.06 12.69 -2.38
N TYR A 231 8.72 12.70 -2.34
CA TYR A 231 7.92 13.31 -3.40
C TYR A 231 7.87 14.84 -3.33
N ARG A 232 8.11 15.45 -2.16
CA ARG A 232 8.21 16.91 -2.00
C ARG A 232 9.64 17.41 -2.21
N LYS A 233 10.65 16.60 -1.91
CA LYS A 233 12.08 17.00 -1.85
C LYS A 233 13.00 15.91 -2.39
N GLY A 234 14.22 16.29 -2.79
CA GLY A 234 15.25 15.33 -3.22
C GLY A 234 15.10 14.86 -4.68
N LYS A 235 15.79 13.77 -5.03
CA LYS A 235 15.93 13.28 -6.41
C LYS A 235 14.62 12.78 -7.03
N ASN A 236 13.71 12.25 -6.20
CA ASN A 236 12.42 11.68 -6.63
C ASN A 236 11.26 12.67 -6.51
N ARG A 237 11.57 13.98 -6.45
CA ARG A 237 10.56 15.04 -6.29
C ARG A 237 9.60 15.07 -7.48
N SER A 238 8.31 15.01 -7.18
CA SER A 238 7.25 15.28 -8.15
C SER A 238 6.92 16.76 -8.14
N LYS A 239 7.12 17.44 -9.28
CA LYS A 239 6.83 18.88 -9.43
C LYS A 239 5.37 19.21 -9.06
N SER A 240 4.42 18.39 -9.53
CA SER A 240 3.00 18.58 -9.23
C SER A 240 2.69 18.55 -7.72
N ILE A 241 3.32 17.63 -6.98
CA ILE A 241 3.14 17.50 -5.53
C ILE A 241 3.87 18.63 -4.81
N SER A 242 5.11 18.94 -5.20
CA SER A 242 5.87 20.03 -4.56
C SER A 242 5.18 21.37 -4.72
N ASP A 243 4.68 21.68 -5.92
CA ASP A 243 4.04 22.97 -6.23
C ASP A 243 2.70 23.09 -5.49
N PHE A 244 1.88 22.01 -5.48
CA PHE A 244 0.62 21.99 -4.75
C PHE A 244 0.80 22.10 -3.23
N THR A 245 1.77 21.37 -2.67
CA THR A 245 2.04 21.39 -1.23
C THR A 245 2.79 22.63 -0.76
N ALA A 246 3.27 23.49 -1.66
CA ALA A 246 3.84 24.80 -1.31
C ALA A 246 2.76 25.84 -0.98
N ASN A 247 1.51 25.61 -1.41
CA ASN A 247 0.40 26.54 -1.18
C ASN A 247 -0.18 26.47 0.25
N PHE A 248 0.14 25.40 1.00
CA PHE A 248 -0.44 25.11 2.31
C PHE A 248 0.61 24.48 3.23
N ASP A 249 0.49 24.67 4.55
CA ASP A 249 1.44 24.13 5.52
C ASP A 249 1.17 22.65 5.83
N PHE A 250 1.59 21.78 4.90
CA PHE A 250 1.43 20.34 5.00
C PHE A 250 2.41 19.71 6.01
N GLN A 251 1.86 19.17 7.09
CA GLN A 251 2.57 18.44 8.13
C GLN A 251 2.80 16.97 7.73
N PRO A 252 4.00 16.41 7.92
CA PRO A 252 4.30 15.03 7.54
C PRO A 252 3.49 14.03 8.38
N PHE A 253 2.91 13.03 7.72
CA PHE A 253 2.07 12.00 8.36
C PHE A 253 2.21 10.66 7.63
N HIS A 254 3.36 9.99 7.70
CA HIS A 254 3.64 8.82 6.86
C HIS A 254 4.27 7.65 7.64
N THR A 255 3.96 6.42 7.21
CA THR A 255 4.80 5.24 7.50
C THR A 255 5.00 4.48 6.19
N SER A 256 6.10 3.73 6.09
CA SER A 256 6.46 3.00 4.88
C SER A 256 5.42 1.95 4.49
N GLY A 257 5.28 1.69 3.19
CA GLY A 257 4.52 0.55 2.66
C GLY A 257 5.32 -0.75 2.56
N HIS A 258 6.64 -0.70 2.80
CA HIS A 258 7.60 -1.77 2.52
C HIS A 258 8.13 -2.42 3.80
N ALA A 259 8.56 -3.67 3.71
CA ALA A 259 9.17 -4.43 4.79
C ALA A 259 10.47 -3.77 5.29
N SER A 260 10.71 -3.78 6.61
CA SER A 260 12.05 -3.45 7.14
C SER A 260 13.05 -4.54 6.80
N THR A 261 14.33 -4.20 6.92
CA THR A 261 15.44 -5.15 6.94
C THR A 261 15.23 -6.31 7.90
N ALA A 262 14.74 -6.04 9.12
CA ALA A 262 14.42 -7.07 10.11
C ALA A 262 13.29 -8.01 9.65
N VAL A 263 12.29 -7.49 8.93
CA VAL A 263 11.19 -8.29 8.38
C VAL A 263 11.66 -9.15 7.21
N ILE A 264 12.50 -8.59 6.32
CA ILE A 264 13.13 -9.34 5.23
C ILE A 264 13.97 -10.49 5.81
N GLN A 265 14.81 -10.20 6.81
CA GLN A 265 15.59 -11.21 7.52
C GLN A 265 14.70 -12.31 8.12
N ALA A 266 13.62 -11.94 8.82
CA ALA A 266 12.70 -12.90 9.41
C ALA A 266 11.99 -13.78 8.36
N VAL A 267 11.70 -13.25 7.16
CA VAL A 267 11.20 -14.08 6.04
C VAL A 267 12.25 -15.08 5.60
N CYS A 268 13.50 -14.66 5.39
CA CYS A 268 14.62 -15.56 5.05
C CYS A 268 14.77 -16.69 6.08
N GLU A 269 14.74 -16.36 7.37
CA GLU A 269 14.84 -17.33 8.47
C GLU A 269 13.63 -18.29 8.55
N THR A 270 12.45 -17.81 8.15
CA THR A 270 11.22 -18.60 8.14
C THR A 270 11.19 -19.61 6.99
N VAL A 271 11.61 -19.20 5.78
CA VAL A 271 11.53 -20.04 4.58
C VAL A 271 12.82 -20.81 4.28
N LYS A 272 13.94 -20.45 4.92
CA LYS A 272 15.23 -21.15 4.85
C LYS A 272 15.62 -21.55 3.42
N PRO A 273 15.85 -20.59 2.52
CA PRO A 273 16.07 -20.89 1.11
C PRO A 273 17.35 -21.73 0.91
N ARG A 274 17.23 -22.87 0.23
CA ARG A 274 18.35 -23.84 0.10
C ARG A 274 19.46 -23.39 -0.85
N ILE A 275 19.08 -22.74 -1.96
CA ILE A 275 19.99 -22.22 -2.98
C ILE A 275 20.42 -20.80 -2.60
N GLY A 276 19.46 -19.95 -2.23
CA GLY A 276 19.78 -18.59 -1.81
C GLY A 276 18.62 -17.61 -1.89
N VAL A 277 18.95 -16.35 -1.64
CA VAL A 277 18.05 -15.20 -1.72
C VAL A 277 18.51 -14.23 -2.80
N ILE A 278 17.56 -13.72 -3.58
CA ILE A 278 17.77 -12.68 -4.58
C ILE A 278 17.03 -11.41 -4.13
N PRO A 279 17.75 -10.34 -3.74
CA PRO A 279 17.12 -9.05 -3.51
C PRO A 279 16.78 -8.38 -4.85
N ILE A 280 15.54 -7.92 -4.99
CA ILE A 280 15.05 -7.11 -6.12
C ILE A 280 14.46 -5.79 -5.60
N HIS A 281 14.07 -4.90 -6.50
CA HIS A 281 13.36 -3.65 -6.16
C HIS A 281 14.12 -2.79 -5.11
N SER A 282 15.42 -2.61 -5.35
CA SER A 282 16.35 -1.90 -4.46
C SER A 282 17.39 -1.10 -5.25
N ASP A 283 17.67 0.13 -4.79
CA ASP A 283 18.79 0.93 -5.29
C ASP A 283 20.15 0.52 -4.67
N ALA A 284 20.13 -0.27 -3.59
CA ALA A 284 21.32 -0.73 -2.88
C ALA A 284 21.16 -2.18 -2.42
N PRO A 285 21.05 -3.16 -3.35
CA PRO A 285 20.80 -4.56 -2.99
C PRO A 285 21.89 -5.13 -2.07
N LYS A 286 23.14 -4.65 -2.17
CA LYS A 286 24.26 -5.02 -1.29
C LYS A 286 24.03 -4.71 0.20
N GLY A 287 23.05 -3.89 0.55
CA GLY A 287 22.63 -3.73 1.95
C GLY A 287 22.19 -5.05 2.60
N MET A 288 21.82 -6.06 1.80
CA MET A 288 21.47 -7.38 2.29
C MET A 288 22.64 -8.12 2.96
N ASP A 289 23.90 -7.81 2.59
CA ASP A 289 25.10 -8.41 3.20
C ASP A 289 25.17 -8.14 4.71
N ALA A 290 24.62 -7.02 5.16
CA ALA A 290 24.62 -6.62 6.57
C ALA A 290 23.60 -7.40 7.43
N LEU A 291 22.69 -8.17 6.83
CA LEU A 291 21.63 -8.88 7.55
C LEU A 291 22.09 -10.20 8.18
N GLY A 292 23.32 -10.66 7.90
CA GLY A 292 23.88 -11.87 8.50
C GLY A 292 23.09 -13.14 8.18
N LEU A 293 22.56 -13.25 6.96
CA LEU A 293 21.72 -14.37 6.55
C LEU A 293 22.50 -15.69 6.47
N ASP A 294 21.89 -16.79 6.92
CA ASP A 294 22.44 -18.15 6.84
C ASP A 294 22.20 -18.82 5.47
N CYS A 295 22.12 -18.01 4.41
CA CYS A 295 21.90 -18.48 3.04
C CYS A 295 22.70 -17.63 2.06
N GLN A 296 22.99 -18.18 0.89
CA GLN A 296 23.71 -17.44 -0.15
C GLN A 296 22.88 -16.27 -0.64
N ILE A 297 23.49 -15.08 -0.72
CA ILE A 297 22.89 -13.93 -1.38
C ILE A 297 23.34 -13.92 -2.85
N ILE A 298 22.37 -13.88 -3.76
CA ILE A 298 22.59 -13.94 -5.20
C ILE A 298 22.18 -12.59 -5.80
N TYR A 299 23.16 -11.83 -6.26
CA TYR A 299 22.94 -10.55 -6.93
C TYR A 299 22.85 -10.76 -8.44
N LEU A 300 21.72 -10.38 -9.03
CA LEU A 300 21.50 -10.44 -10.47
C LEU A 300 21.38 -9.02 -11.05
N ALA A 301 21.96 -8.83 -12.23
CA ALA A 301 21.74 -7.64 -13.05
C ALA A 301 20.55 -7.84 -14.00
N ASP A 302 19.99 -6.74 -14.51
CA ASP A 302 18.92 -6.80 -15.52
C ASP A 302 19.36 -7.62 -16.74
N GLY A 303 18.54 -8.61 -17.11
CA GLY A 303 18.82 -9.53 -18.22
C GLY A 303 19.76 -10.69 -17.88
N GLN A 304 20.26 -10.80 -16.65
CA GLN A 304 21.06 -11.94 -16.21
C GLN A 304 20.18 -13.17 -15.93
N GLU A 305 20.61 -14.33 -16.42
CA GLU A 305 19.94 -15.61 -16.21
C GLU A 305 20.54 -16.38 -15.04
N LEU A 306 19.68 -17.06 -14.26
CA LEU A 306 20.06 -18.00 -13.21
C LEU A 306 19.45 -19.36 -13.50
N SER A 307 20.29 -20.39 -13.60
CA SER A 307 19.85 -21.78 -13.74
C SER A 307 19.79 -22.45 -12.37
N LEU A 308 18.66 -23.11 -12.07
CA LEU A 308 18.46 -23.85 -10.83
C LEU A 308 18.68 -25.35 -11.12
N SER A 309 19.90 -25.84 -10.90
CA SER A 309 20.21 -27.29 -10.96
C SER A 309 19.67 -28.03 -9.74
#